data_AF-A0A915BJG6-F1
#
_entry.id   AF-A0A915BJG6-F1
#
_cell.length_a   1.000
_cell.length_b   1.000
_cell.length_c   1.000
_cell.angle_alpha   90.00
_cell.angle_beta   90.00
_cell.angle_gamma   90.00
#
_symmetry.space_group_name_H-M   'P 1'
#
loop_
_entity.id
_entity.type
_entity.pdbx_description
1 polymer ?
#
loop_
_entity_poly.entity_id
_entity_poly.type
_entity_poly.pdbx_seq_one_letter_code
_entity_poly.pdbx_strand_id
1 'polypeptide(L)'
;VKVQCFYMEADKTVSAPLEVSMLTTQFREKMYEMPRCEYTLRRGSPEGPIVEFASLGESVYHRWECIDASDTFGMLVHSCYVDNGYGDRVDILDQNGCGLDAVLLSTPDYDASLRLATKPYHVFKYADRPVLQFQCQVTLCLKFDGGCEALTPPNCPETLPAHLHAHEHEHERARRRIVSLHNHRGTENLDVFTTPLNVFDTPLPKCSSPSASSPSQLLFFVLFTLLNLLIALITGIFYVICMRRINRALPTPVK
;
A
#
# COMPACT_ATOMS: atom_id res chain seq x y z
N VAL A 1 -27.67 -105.42 9.28
CA VAL A 1 -28.59 -104.32 9.68
C VAL A 1 -28.32 -103.15 8.75
N LYS A 2 -29.34 -102.64 8.04
CA LYS A 2 -29.18 -101.56 7.07
C LYS A 2 -29.77 -100.29 7.70
N VAL A 3 -28.93 -99.28 7.94
CA VAL A 3 -29.36 -98.01 8.54
C VAL A 3 -29.48 -96.99 7.41
N GLN A 4 -30.65 -96.35 7.33
CA GLN A 4 -30.95 -95.33 6.33
C GLN A 4 -31.46 -94.10 7.08
N CYS A 5 -30.65 -93.05 7.12
CA CYS A 5 -30.99 -91.79 7.76
C CYS A 5 -31.56 -90.83 6.71
N PHE A 6 -32.73 -90.27 6.98
CA PHE A 6 -33.30 -89.19 6.19
C PHE A 6 -32.93 -87.86 6.85
N TYR A 7 -32.26 -86.99 6.10
CA TYR A 7 -31.96 -85.64 6.54
C TYR A 7 -32.98 -84.69 5.89
N MET A 8 -33.63 -83.84 6.68
CA MET A 8 -34.52 -82.81 6.15
C MET A 8 -33.68 -81.59 5.74
N GLU A 9 -33.62 -81.29 4.45
CA GLU A 9 -33.06 -80.03 3.96
C GLU A 9 -34.09 -78.92 4.16
N ALA A 10 -33.83 -78.03 5.13
CA ALA A 10 -34.56 -76.77 5.26
C ALA A 10 -33.72 -75.67 4.61
N ASP A 11 -34.29 -74.94 3.64
CA ASP A 11 -33.68 -73.72 3.11
C ASP A 11 -33.59 -72.69 4.23
N LYS A 12 -32.40 -72.59 4.82
CA LYS A 12 -32.10 -71.60 5.86
C LYS A 12 -31.21 -70.55 5.24
N THR A 13 -31.80 -69.41 4.89
CA THR A 13 -31.03 -68.26 4.41
C THR A 13 -30.07 -67.82 5.52
N VAL A 14 -28.77 -68.03 5.32
CA VAL A 14 -27.73 -67.56 6.23
C VAL A 14 -27.52 -66.07 5.98
N SER A 15 -28.27 -65.25 6.69
CA SER A 15 -28.04 -63.81 6.73
C SER A 15 -26.92 -63.52 7.72
N ALA A 16 -25.68 -63.41 7.22
CA ALA A 16 -24.59 -62.83 8.01
C ALA A 16 -24.82 -61.32 8.11
N PRO A 17 -24.88 -60.71 9.31
CA PRO A 17 -24.92 -59.27 9.43
C PRO A 17 -23.56 -58.71 9.00
N LEU A 18 -23.48 -58.19 7.77
CA LEU A 18 -22.34 -57.38 7.35
C LEU A 18 -22.58 -55.95 7.83
N GLU A 19 -21.97 -55.56 8.95
CA GLU A 19 -21.92 -54.16 9.37
C GLU A 19 -20.97 -53.40 8.45
N VAL A 20 -21.53 -52.81 7.38
CA VAL A 20 -20.81 -51.83 6.56
C VAL A 20 -20.85 -50.51 7.31
N SER A 21 -19.77 -50.19 8.02
CA SER A 21 -19.59 -48.87 8.61
C SER A 21 -19.41 -47.85 7.48
N MET A 22 -20.36 -46.94 7.35
CA MET A 22 -20.28 -45.80 6.44
C MET A 22 -19.11 -44.93 6.93
N LEU A 23 -18.03 -44.80 6.15
CA LEU A 23 -16.97 -43.84 6.50
C LEU A 23 -17.59 -42.45 6.45
N THR A 24 -17.71 -41.78 7.58
CA THR A 24 -18.25 -40.42 7.62
C THR A 24 -17.25 -39.49 6.95
N THR A 25 -17.57 -39.01 5.74
CA THR A 25 -16.82 -37.92 5.12
C THR A 25 -17.10 -36.67 5.94
N GLN A 26 -16.17 -36.29 6.83
CA GLN A 26 -16.22 -34.97 7.48
C GLN A 26 -15.94 -33.92 6.41
N PHE A 27 -16.94 -33.10 6.09
CA PHE A 27 -16.73 -31.88 5.34
C PHE A 27 -15.96 -30.91 6.24
N ARG A 28 -14.66 -30.75 6.01
CA ARG A 28 -13.83 -29.81 6.77
C ARG A 28 -13.95 -28.44 6.13
N GLU A 29 -15.02 -27.73 6.42
CA GLU A 29 -15.13 -26.30 6.11
C GLU A 29 -14.08 -25.57 6.96
N LYS A 30 -12.94 -25.24 6.35
CA LYS A 30 -12.00 -24.31 6.95
C LYS A 30 -12.55 -22.92 6.69
N MET A 31 -13.13 -22.32 7.71
CA MET A 31 -13.55 -20.91 7.65
C MET A 31 -12.27 -20.06 7.63
N TYR A 32 -12.00 -19.42 6.50
CA TYR A 32 -10.87 -18.49 6.37
C TYR A 32 -11.35 -17.08 6.70
N GLU A 33 -10.51 -16.31 7.39
CA GLU A 33 -10.76 -14.89 7.63
C GLU A 33 -10.44 -14.09 6.36
N MET A 34 -11.30 -13.14 6.02
CA MET A 34 -11.13 -12.31 4.82
C MET A 34 -9.90 -11.40 4.97
N PRO A 35 -9.00 -11.33 3.96
CA PRO A 35 -7.81 -10.48 4.03
C PRO A 35 -8.19 -9.00 4.07
N ARG A 36 -7.34 -8.20 4.71
CA ARG A 36 -7.41 -6.74 4.62
C ARG A 36 -6.57 -6.28 3.43
N CYS A 37 -7.22 -5.68 2.44
CA CYS A 37 -6.53 -5.10 1.29
C CYS A 37 -6.38 -3.58 1.40
N GLU A 38 -5.24 -3.06 0.96
CA GLU A 38 -4.93 -1.64 0.95
C GLU A 38 -4.32 -1.24 -0.40
N TYR A 39 -4.68 -0.04 -0.87
CA TYR A 39 -4.15 0.55 -2.08
C TYR A 39 -3.49 1.89 -1.74
N THR A 40 -2.16 1.96 -1.92
CA THR A 40 -1.34 3.13 -1.58
C THR A 40 -0.53 3.62 -2.76
N LEU A 41 -0.29 4.93 -2.80
CA LEU A 41 0.70 5.55 -3.66
C LEU A 41 1.93 5.87 -2.83
N ARG A 42 3.13 5.51 -3.31
CA ARG A 42 4.37 5.63 -2.54
C ARG A 42 5.49 6.29 -3.34
N ARG A 43 6.29 7.11 -2.67
CA ARG A 43 7.36 7.88 -3.33
C ARG A 43 8.66 7.07 -3.44
N GLY A 44 9.25 7.05 -4.63
CA GLY A 44 10.62 6.56 -4.89
C GLY A 44 10.78 5.05 -4.93
N SER A 45 10.04 4.29 -4.12
CA SER A 45 10.01 2.82 -4.18
C SER A 45 8.65 2.27 -3.74
N PRO A 46 8.36 0.99 -4.01
CA PRO A 46 7.16 0.33 -3.49
C PRO A 46 7.07 0.37 -1.96
N GLU A 47 8.19 0.37 -1.24
CA GLU A 47 8.22 0.44 0.23
C GLU A 47 8.41 1.88 0.76
N GLY A 48 8.35 2.87 -0.14
CA GLY A 48 8.52 4.27 0.20
C GLY A 48 7.38 4.84 1.04
N PRO A 49 7.50 6.10 1.50
CA PRO A 49 6.44 6.77 2.24
C PRO A 49 5.22 7.01 1.34
N ILE A 50 4.02 6.93 1.94
CA ILE A 50 2.77 7.24 1.25
C ILE A 50 2.78 8.72 0.82
N VAL A 51 2.36 8.97 -0.41
CA VAL A 51 2.36 10.32 -1.01
C VAL A 51 0.94 10.89 -1.07
N GLU A 52 0.77 12.07 -0.48
CA GLU A 52 -0.46 12.88 -0.57
C GLU A 52 -0.29 14.09 -1.48
N PHE A 53 0.97 14.45 -1.76
CA PHE A 53 1.36 15.61 -2.54
C PHE A 53 2.51 15.24 -3.45
N ALA A 54 2.36 15.46 -4.76
CA ALA A 54 3.38 15.20 -5.75
C ALA A 54 3.49 16.33 -6.78
N SER A 55 4.67 16.46 -7.38
CA SER A 55 4.88 17.36 -8.51
C SER A 55 4.56 16.65 -9.83
N LEU A 56 4.22 17.40 -10.87
CA LEU A 56 4.06 16.84 -12.20
C LEU A 56 5.32 16.09 -12.68
N GLY A 57 5.10 14.92 -13.26
CA GLY A 57 6.16 14.02 -13.73
C GLY A 57 6.94 13.32 -12.62
N GLU A 58 6.62 13.56 -11.34
CA GLU A 58 7.24 12.84 -10.24
C GLU A 58 6.93 11.34 -10.34
N SER A 59 7.95 10.51 -10.12
CA SER A 59 7.81 9.05 -10.12
C SER A 59 7.30 8.57 -8.76
N VAL A 60 6.14 7.93 -8.78
CA VAL A 60 5.51 7.29 -7.63
C VAL A 60 5.20 5.83 -7.97
N TYR A 61 4.90 5.03 -6.96
CA TYR A 61 4.59 3.62 -7.09
C TYR A 61 3.18 3.37 -6.60
N HIS A 62 2.38 2.74 -7.44
CA HIS A 62 1.17 2.07 -6.99
C HIS A 62 1.56 0.81 -6.23
N ARG A 63 0.96 0.60 -5.06
CA ARG A 63 1.13 -0.59 -4.25
C ARG A 63 -0.22 -1.06 -3.75
N TRP A 64 -0.62 -2.23 -4.21
CA TRP A 64 -1.75 -2.99 -3.70
C TRP A 64 -1.21 -4.09 -2.80
N GLU A 65 -1.81 -4.28 -1.63
CA GLU A 65 -1.39 -5.31 -0.70
C GLU A 65 -2.60 -5.89 0.03
N CYS A 66 -2.78 -7.22 -0.02
CA CYS A 66 -3.79 -7.94 0.75
C CYS A 66 -3.12 -8.80 1.82
N ILE A 67 -3.36 -8.49 3.09
CA ILE A 67 -2.75 -9.16 4.24
C ILE A 67 -3.77 -10.07 4.91
N ASP A 68 -3.41 -11.35 5.07
CA ASP A 68 -4.12 -12.33 5.89
C ASP A 68 -3.18 -12.99 6.90
N ALA A 69 -3.74 -13.64 7.93
CA ALA A 69 -2.97 -14.27 9.00
C ALA A 69 -2.17 -15.52 8.55
N SER A 70 -2.50 -16.09 7.39
CA SER A 70 -2.08 -17.46 7.03
C SER A 70 -1.51 -17.62 5.63
N ASP A 71 -1.30 -16.52 4.89
CA ASP A 71 -0.85 -16.52 3.49
C ASP A 71 -1.71 -17.40 2.56
N THR A 72 -3.02 -17.43 2.81
CA THR A 72 -3.95 -18.32 2.10
C THR A 72 -4.43 -17.72 0.77
N PHE A 73 -4.51 -16.40 0.70
CA PHE A 73 -5.12 -15.68 -0.42
C PHE A 73 -4.09 -15.06 -1.35
N GLY A 74 -4.31 -15.18 -2.65
CA GLY A 74 -3.75 -14.29 -3.66
C GLY A 74 -4.81 -13.29 -4.12
N MET A 75 -4.38 -12.32 -4.93
CA MET A 75 -5.28 -11.28 -5.45
C MET A 75 -5.05 -10.99 -6.93
N LEU A 76 -6.09 -10.55 -7.63
CA LEU A 76 -6.03 -9.88 -8.92
C LEU A 76 -6.61 -8.47 -8.78
N VAL A 77 -5.80 -7.48 -9.11
CA VAL A 77 -6.21 -6.09 -9.26
C VAL A 77 -6.75 -5.88 -10.67
N HIS A 78 -7.98 -5.39 -10.79
CA HIS A 78 -8.65 -5.14 -12.07
C HIS A 78 -9.67 -4.00 -11.96
N SER A 79 -10.25 -3.60 -13.09
CA SER A 79 -11.29 -2.56 -13.18
C SER A 79 -10.91 -1.28 -12.45
N CYS A 80 -9.71 -0.75 -12.74
CA CYS A 80 -9.22 0.46 -12.10
C CYS A 80 -9.60 1.70 -12.89
N TYR A 81 -9.88 2.79 -12.17
CA TYR A 81 -10.05 4.11 -12.75
C TYR A 81 -9.45 5.19 -11.86
N VAL A 82 -9.19 6.34 -12.48
CA VAL A 82 -8.83 7.57 -11.81
C VAL A 82 -10.01 8.54 -11.85
N ASP A 83 -10.37 9.10 -10.71
CA ASP A 83 -11.41 10.12 -10.54
C ASP A 83 -10.74 11.47 -10.18
N ASN A 84 -11.27 12.55 -10.73
CA ASN A 84 -10.86 13.92 -10.41
C ASN A 84 -11.63 14.53 -9.21
N GLY A 85 -12.50 13.75 -8.56
CA GLY A 85 -13.31 14.15 -7.41
C GLY A 85 -14.60 14.90 -7.75
N TYR A 86 -14.87 15.10 -9.05
CA TYR A 86 -16.09 15.74 -9.57
C TYR A 86 -16.91 14.82 -10.48
N GLY A 87 -16.56 13.53 -10.54
CA GLY A 87 -17.29 12.51 -11.27
C GLY A 87 -16.80 12.29 -12.70
N ASP A 88 -15.73 12.94 -13.14
CA ASP A 88 -15.03 12.55 -14.36
C ASP A 88 -14.06 11.42 -14.03
N ARG A 89 -14.28 10.27 -14.67
CA ARG A 89 -13.48 9.06 -14.46
C ARG A 89 -12.85 8.60 -15.77
N VAL A 90 -11.62 8.10 -15.67
CA VAL A 90 -10.90 7.48 -16.78
C VAL A 90 -10.43 6.10 -16.33
N ASP A 91 -10.80 5.08 -17.09
CA ASP A 91 -10.40 3.70 -16.82
C ASP A 91 -8.91 3.52 -17.18
N ILE A 92 -8.16 2.83 -16.32
CA ILE A 92 -6.72 2.61 -16.47
C ILE A 92 -6.35 1.12 -16.48
N LEU A 93 -7.11 0.26 -15.78
CA LEU A 93 -7.02 -1.20 -15.91
C LEU A 93 -8.38 -1.78 -16.32
N ASP A 94 -8.37 -2.76 -17.21
CA ASP A 94 -9.56 -3.49 -17.64
C ASP A 94 -10.04 -4.52 -16.61
N GLN A 95 -11.11 -5.25 -16.94
CA GLN A 95 -11.72 -6.28 -16.08
C GLN A 95 -10.82 -7.51 -15.85
N ASN A 96 -9.78 -7.70 -16.68
CA ASN A 96 -8.83 -8.80 -16.57
C ASN A 96 -7.55 -8.37 -15.83
N GLY A 97 -7.43 -7.10 -15.44
CA GLY A 97 -6.23 -6.56 -14.78
C GLY A 97 -5.15 -6.07 -15.75
N CYS A 98 -5.47 -5.88 -17.02
CA CYS A 98 -4.55 -5.38 -18.03
C CYS A 98 -4.58 -3.86 -18.14
N GLY A 99 -3.40 -3.25 -18.27
CA GLY A 99 -3.28 -1.80 -18.49
C GLY A 99 -3.88 -1.38 -19.83
N LEU A 100 -4.77 -0.38 -19.80
CA LEU A 100 -5.40 0.18 -21.01
C LEU A 100 -4.48 1.17 -21.73
N ASP A 101 -3.61 1.85 -20.99
CA ASP A 101 -2.64 2.81 -21.52
C ASP A 101 -1.31 2.67 -20.77
N ALA A 102 -0.25 2.26 -21.47
CA ALA A 102 1.09 2.10 -20.92
C ALA A 102 1.70 3.40 -20.39
N VAL A 103 1.24 4.57 -20.86
CA VAL A 103 1.68 5.88 -20.39
C VAL A 103 1.05 6.22 -19.04
N LEU A 104 -0.22 5.88 -18.84
CA LEU A 104 -0.97 6.18 -17.61
C LEU A 104 -0.73 5.13 -16.53
N LEU A 105 -0.92 3.85 -16.85
CA LEU A 105 -0.64 2.74 -15.93
C LEU A 105 -0.54 1.43 -16.72
N SER A 106 0.65 0.83 -16.69
CA SER A 106 0.87 -0.50 -17.26
C SER A 106 0.41 -1.61 -16.30
N THR A 107 0.28 -2.83 -16.82
CA THR A 107 -0.15 -4.01 -16.05
C THR A 107 0.66 -4.18 -14.76
N PRO A 108 0.00 -4.31 -13.58
CA PRO A 108 0.68 -4.46 -12.28
C PRO A 108 1.63 -5.66 -12.23
N ASP A 109 2.78 -5.48 -11.59
CA ASP A 109 3.77 -6.53 -11.36
C ASP A 109 3.50 -7.19 -10.01
N TYR A 110 3.19 -8.48 -10.02
CA TYR A 110 2.87 -9.26 -8.81
C TYR A 110 4.13 -9.89 -8.22
N ASP A 111 4.19 -9.92 -6.90
CA ASP A 111 5.24 -10.63 -6.16
C ASP A 111 5.01 -12.16 -6.17
N ALA A 112 6.01 -12.91 -5.71
CA ALA A 112 5.91 -14.37 -5.61
C ALA A 112 4.79 -14.84 -4.68
N SER A 113 4.42 -14.03 -3.67
CA SER A 113 3.31 -14.37 -2.79
C SER A 113 1.93 -14.03 -3.37
N LEU A 114 1.83 -13.39 -4.54
CA LEU A 114 0.56 -12.96 -5.15
C LEU A 114 -0.33 -12.09 -4.23
N ARG A 115 0.23 -11.54 -3.15
CA ARG A 115 -0.47 -10.65 -2.20
C ARG A 115 -0.09 -9.20 -2.41
N LEU A 116 1.05 -8.98 -3.05
CA LEU A 116 1.59 -7.67 -3.33
C LEU A 116 1.66 -7.48 -4.84
N ALA A 117 1.08 -6.39 -5.31
CA ALA A 117 1.21 -5.94 -6.68
C ALA A 117 1.74 -4.51 -6.68
N THR A 118 2.65 -4.21 -7.59
CA THR A 118 3.29 -2.89 -7.65
C THR A 118 3.41 -2.42 -9.09
N LYS A 119 3.35 -1.09 -9.29
CA LYS A 119 3.71 -0.51 -10.59
C LYS A 119 4.23 0.91 -10.47
N PRO A 120 5.33 1.27 -11.17
CA PRO A 120 5.75 2.65 -11.26
C PRO A 120 4.76 3.46 -12.12
N TYR A 121 4.57 4.71 -11.73
CA TYR A 121 3.66 5.66 -12.36
C TYR A 121 4.29 7.06 -12.34
N HIS A 122 4.06 7.82 -13.40
CA HIS A 122 4.48 9.22 -13.49
C HIS A 122 3.25 10.11 -13.30
N VAL A 123 3.30 10.96 -12.28
CA VAL A 123 2.17 11.81 -11.92
C VAL A 123 1.80 12.74 -13.07
N PHE A 124 0.58 12.59 -13.59
CA PHE A 124 -0.04 13.54 -14.51
C PHE A 124 -1.09 14.40 -13.78
N LYS A 125 -1.61 15.42 -14.47
CA LYS A 125 -2.80 16.15 -14.03
C LYS A 125 -3.76 16.39 -15.19
N TYR A 126 -5.01 16.68 -14.86
CA TYR A 126 -5.91 17.37 -15.77
C TYR A 126 -5.62 18.88 -15.74
N ALA A 127 -5.82 19.58 -16.86
CA ALA A 127 -5.48 21.00 -17.00
C ALA A 127 -6.02 21.86 -15.84
N ASP A 128 -7.25 21.57 -15.39
CA ASP A 128 -7.98 22.38 -14.42
C ASP A 128 -8.18 21.70 -13.05
N ARG A 129 -7.62 20.50 -12.82
CA ARG A 129 -7.90 19.70 -11.60
C ARG A 129 -6.60 19.23 -10.94
N PRO A 130 -6.31 19.69 -9.71
CA PRO A 130 -5.09 19.32 -9.00
C PRO A 130 -5.24 18.05 -8.15
N VAL A 131 -6.41 17.39 -8.12
CA VAL A 131 -6.64 16.21 -7.26
C VAL A 131 -6.93 14.99 -8.11
N LEU A 132 -6.22 13.89 -7.84
CA LEU A 132 -6.48 12.58 -8.41
C LEU A 132 -6.78 11.57 -7.29
N GLN A 133 -7.80 10.75 -7.47
CA GLN A 133 -8.06 9.61 -6.60
C GLN A 133 -8.16 8.34 -7.45
N PHE A 134 -7.44 7.30 -7.06
CA PHE A 134 -7.47 6.04 -7.78
C PHE A 134 -8.33 5.03 -7.04
N GLN A 135 -9.09 4.28 -7.80
CA GLN A 135 -9.93 3.19 -7.30
C GLN A 135 -9.73 1.96 -8.16
N CYS A 136 -9.69 0.79 -7.53
CA CYS A 136 -9.58 -0.50 -8.19
C CYS A 136 -10.52 -1.51 -7.54
N GLN A 137 -10.86 -2.55 -8.29
CA GLN A 137 -11.48 -3.75 -7.74
C GLN A 137 -10.42 -4.83 -7.58
N VAL A 138 -10.56 -5.63 -6.53
CA VAL A 138 -9.68 -6.74 -6.22
C VAL A 138 -10.50 -8.01 -6.13
N THR A 139 -10.17 -9.00 -6.95
CA THR A 139 -10.69 -10.36 -6.83
C THR A 139 -9.71 -11.20 -6.03
N LEU A 140 -10.20 -11.87 -4.99
CA LEU A 140 -9.40 -12.78 -4.17
C LEU A 140 -9.47 -14.21 -4.70
N CYS A 141 -8.35 -14.93 -4.64
CA CYS A 141 -8.27 -16.36 -4.97
C CYS A 141 -7.59 -17.13 -3.85
N LEU A 142 -7.99 -18.39 -3.67
CA LEU A 142 -7.29 -19.30 -2.76
C LEU A 142 -6.06 -19.86 -3.48
N LYS A 143 -4.90 -19.80 -2.82
CA LYS A 143 -3.64 -20.34 -3.38
C LYS A 143 -3.60 -21.86 -3.40
N PHE A 144 -4.37 -22.50 -2.53
CA PHE A 144 -4.46 -23.95 -2.48
C PHE A 144 -5.02 -24.51 -3.79
N ASP A 145 -4.53 -25.69 -4.17
CA ASP A 145 -4.95 -26.42 -5.38
C ASP A 145 -4.85 -25.61 -6.68
N GLY A 146 -3.91 -24.65 -6.75
CA GLY A 146 -3.66 -23.84 -7.95
C GLY A 146 -4.77 -22.83 -8.26
N GLY A 147 -5.64 -22.49 -7.30
CA GLY A 147 -6.81 -21.64 -7.52
C GLY A 147 -6.51 -20.21 -8.03
N CYS A 148 -5.25 -19.76 -7.94
CA CYS A 148 -4.81 -18.47 -8.47
C CYS A 148 -4.15 -18.53 -9.85
N GLU A 149 -3.75 -19.71 -10.35
CA GLU A 149 -2.90 -19.82 -11.57
C GLU A 149 -3.57 -19.31 -12.84
N ALA A 150 -4.90 -19.43 -12.94
CA ALA A 150 -5.69 -18.94 -14.07
C ALA A 150 -6.12 -17.47 -13.92
N LEU A 151 -5.81 -16.82 -12.79
CA LEU A 151 -6.32 -15.51 -12.41
C LEU A 151 -5.19 -14.48 -12.27
N THR A 152 -4.10 -14.82 -11.58
CA THR A 152 -2.97 -13.92 -11.31
C THR A 152 -1.63 -14.64 -11.53
N PRO A 153 -0.64 -14.01 -12.20
CA PRO A 153 -0.71 -12.73 -12.89
C PRO A 153 -1.59 -12.77 -14.15
N PRO A 154 -2.18 -11.64 -14.56
CA PRO A 154 -3.03 -11.62 -15.74
C PRO A 154 -2.20 -11.77 -17.02
N ASN A 155 -2.73 -12.52 -17.98
CA ASN A 155 -2.11 -12.69 -19.30
C ASN A 155 -2.51 -11.53 -20.22
N CYS A 156 -1.72 -10.47 -20.18
CA CYS A 156 -1.97 -9.26 -20.97
C CYS A 156 -1.12 -9.24 -22.24
N PRO A 157 -1.68 -8.78 -23.38
CA PRO A 157 -0.88 -8.48 -24.55
C PRO A 157 0.15 -7.40 -24.19
N GLU A 158 1.36 -7.51 -24.74
CA GLU A 158 2.39 -6.49 -24.54
C GLU A 158 1.90 -5.17 -25.13
N THR A 159 1.58 -4.22 -24.25
CA THR A 159 1.06 -2.92 -24.66
C THR A 159 2.22 -2.12 -25.28
N LEU A 160 2.24 -2.02 -26.61
CA LEU A 160 3.14 -1.07 -27.27
C LEU A 160 2.81 0.35 -26.79
N PRO A 161 3.82 1.22 -26.59
CA PRO A 161 3.58 2.62 -26.27
C PRO A 161 2.70 3.23 -27.35
N ALA A 162 1.50 3.69 -26.97
CA ALA A 162 0.55 4.31 -27.87
C ALA A 162 1.02 5.72 -28.29
N HIS A 163 2.08 5.79 -29.09
CA HIS A 163 2.42 6.98 -29.87
C HIS A 163 2.09 6.81 -31.36
N LEU A 164 1.45 5.70 -31.76
CA LEU A 164 1.10 5.40 -33.15
C LEU A 164 -0.41 5.23 -33.41
N HIS A 165 -1.27 5.31 -32.39
CA HIS A 165 -2.69 5.48 -32.64
C HIS A 165 -3.02 6.96 -32.59
N ALA A 166 -3.21 7.49 -33.80
CA ALA A 166 -3.66 8.83 -34.08
C ALA A 166 -4.76 9.28 -33.12
N HIS A 167 -4.72 10.57 -32.77
CA HIS A 167 -5.83 11.31 -32.20
C HIS A 167 -7.09 11.13 -33.07
N GLU A 168 -7.84 10.06 -32.84
CA GLU A 168 -9.24 10.00 -33.22
C GLU A 168 -10.01 10.48 -32.01
N HIS A 169 -10.32 11.78 -32.01
CA HIS A 169 -11.29 12.37 -31.10
C HIS A 169 -12.62 11.64 -31.26
N GLU A 170 -12.90 10.67 -30.40
CA GLU A 170 -14.27 10.19 -30.15
C GLU A 170 -14.66 10.44 -28.69
N HIS A 171 -14.51 11.69 -28.25
CA HIS A 171 -15.36 12.23 -27.19
C HIS A 171 -16.79 12.33 -27.76
N GLU A 172 -17.63 11.29 -27.65
CA GLU A 172 -19.11 11.47 -27.45
C GLU A 172 -19.96 10.19 -27.25
N ARG A 173 -19.48 8.92 -27.20
CA ARG A 173 -20.45 7.78 -27.23
C ARG A 173 -20.27 6.54 -26.35
N ALA A 174 -19.54 6.58 -25.22
CA ALA A 174 -19.59 5.48 -24.23
C ALA A 174 -20.51 5.73 -23.02
N ARG A 175 -21.34 6.78 -23.05
CA ARG A 175 -22.32 7.07 -21.98
C ARG A 175 -23.65 6.34 -22.23
N ARG A 176 -23.64 5.00 -22.33
CA ARG A 176 -24.78 4.12 -22.01
C ARG A 176 -24.45 2.63 -22.22
N ARG A 177 -24.60 1.89 -21.12
CA ARG A 177 -24.77 0.42 -20.99
C ARG A 177 -23.57 -0.44 -21.38
N ILE A 178 -22.87 -0.94 -20.35
CA ILE A 178 -22.98 -2.35 -19.94
C ILE A 178 -22.97 -2.37 -18.40
N VAL A 179 -24.15 -2.35 -17.76
CA VAL A 179 -24.28 -3.05 -16.48
C VAL A 179 -24.19 -4.51 -16.87
N SER A 180 -23.01 -5.07 -16.76
CA SER A 180 -22.79 -6.50 -16.95
C SER A 180 -23.42 -7.17 -15.74
N LEU A 181 -24.61 -7.76 -15.91
CA LEU A 181 -25.00 -8.88 -15.07
C LEU A 181 -24.01 -10.00 -15.37
N HIS A 182 -22.91 -10.06 -14.63
CA HIS A 182 -22.16 -11.29 -14.49
C HIS A 182 -22.63 -11.99 -13.22
N ASN A 183 -23.40 -13.04 -13.44
CA ASN A 183 -23.74 -14.04 -12.46
C ASN A 183 -22.49 -14.89 -12.18
N HIS A 184 -21.49 -14.30 -11.50
CA HIS A 184 -20.40 -15.07 -10.91
C HIS A 184 -20.80 -15.47 -9.50
N ARG A 185 -21.05 -16.77 -9.38
CA ARG A 185 -21.40 -17.46 -8.15
C ARG A 185 -20.15 -17.47 -7.25
N GLY A 186 -20.04 -16.48 -6.35
CA GLY A 186 -19.22 -16.59 -5.13
C GLY A 186 -17.80 -16.05 -5.14
N THR A 187 -17.40 -15.17 -6.07
CA THR A 187 -16.16 -14.38 -5.92
C THR A 187 -16.52 -13.00 -5.37
N GLU A 188 -16.11 -12.72 -4.13
CA GLU A 188 -16.27 -11.40 -3.52
C GLU A 188 -15.22 -10.45 -4.10
N ASN A 189 -15.66 -9.50 -4.91
CA ASN A 189 -14.82 -8.40 -5.37
C ASN A 189 -14.76 -7.34 -4.28
N LEU A 190 -13.57 -6.85 -3.97
CA LEU A 190 -13.33 -5.81 -2.97
C LEU A 190 -12.91 -4.50 -3.65
N ASP A 191 -13.57 -3.40 -3.32
CA ASP A 191 -13.17 -2.08 -3.78
C ASP A 191 -12.06 -1.50 -2.88
N VAL A 192 -10.96 -1.06 -3.48
CA VAL A 192 -9.84 -0.41 -2.78
C VAL A 192 -9.57 0.98 -3.36
N PHE A 193 -9.24 1.92 -2.48
CA PHE A 193 -9.13 3.34 -2.80
C PHE A 193 -7.81 3.90 -2.28
N THR A 194 -7.20 4.80 -3.05
CA THR A 194 -6.07 5.58 -2.54
C THR A 194 -6.57 6.77 -1.73
N THR A 195 -5.67 7.31 -0.89
CA THR A 195 -5.79 8.69 -0.45
C THR A 195 -5.74 9.64 -1.67
N PRO A 196 -6.45 10.79 -1.63
CA PRO A 196 -6.39 11.77 -2.72
C PRO A 196 -4.97 12.30 -2.90
N LEU A 197 -4.46 12.24 -4.12
CA LEU A 197 -3.17 12.80 -4.51
C LEU A 197 -3.36 14.23 -5.01
N ASN A 198 -2.72 15.18 -4.35
CA ASN A 198 -2.67 16.57 -4.77
C ASN A 198 -1.44 16.81 -5.66
N VAL A 199 -1.66 17.30 -6.87
CA VAL A 199 -0.66 17.50 -7.92
C VAL A 199 -0.39 18.98 -8.11
N PHE A 200 0.89 19.36 -8.09
CA PHE A 200 1.33 20.74 -8.32
C PHE A 200 2.23 20.87 -9.55
N ASP A 201 2.08 21.99 -10.26
CA ASP A 201 2.87 22.31 -11.46
C ASP A 201 4.28 22.80 -11.11
N THR A 202 4.38 23.52 -10.00
CA THR A 202 5.63 24.07 -9.48
C THR A 202 6.18 23.17 -8.37
N PRO A 203 7.48 22.89 -8.33
CA PRO A 203 8.07 22.11 -7.25
C PRO A 203 7.73 22.76 -5.91
N LEU A 204 7.17 21.97 -4.99
CA LEU A 204 6.81 22.44 -3.66
C LEU A 204 8.03 23.11 -3.01
N PRO A 205 7.87 24.27 -2.34
CA PRO A 205 8.93 24.83 -1.55
C PRO A 205 9.33 23.79 -0.49
N LYS A 206 10.60 23.38 -0.50
CA LYS A 206 11.13 22.49 0.54
C LYS A 206 11.02 23.23 1.86
N CYS A 207 10.04 22.88 2.68
CA CYS A 207 9.99 23.33 4.05
C CYS A 207 11.27 22.82 4.72
N SER A 208 12.19 23.73 5.03
CA SER A 208 13.29 23.42 5.94
C SER A 208 12.66 23.01 7.26
N SER A 209 12.69 21.72 7.56
CA SER A 209 12.56 21.27 8.94
C SER A 209 13.56 22.07 9.79
N PRO A 210 13.28 22.35 11.07
CA PRO A 210 14.27 22.92 11.96
C PRO A 210 15.42 21.92 12.06
N SER A 211 16.40 22.08 11.18
CA SER A 211 17.61 21.28 11.17
C SER A 211 18.26 21.47 12.52
N ALA A 212 18.51 20.36 13.21
CA ALA A 212 19.51 20.29 14.27
C ALA A 212 20.71 21.17 13.84
N SER A 213 21.02 22.15 14.68
CA SER A 213 22.00 23.20 14.42
C SER A 213 23.23 22.62 13.73
N SER A 214 23.56 23.13 12.54
CA SER A 214 24.78 22.76 11.85
C SER A 214 25.99 22.92 12.78
N PRO A 215 27.04 22.08 12.64
CA PRO A 215 28.19 22.11 13.56
C PRO A 215 28.90 23.46 13.63
N SER A 216 28.74 24.32 12.60
CA SER A 216 29.23 25.69 12.60
C SER A 216 28.49 26.61 13.59
N GLN A 217 27.19 26.41 13.82
CA GLN A 217 26.43 27.23 14.77
C GLN A 217 26.74 26.89 16.22
N LEU A 218 27.01 25.61 16.54
CA LEU A 218 27.46 25.20 17.87
C LEU A 218 28.81 25.86 18.23
N LEU A 219 29.75 25.94 17.28
CA LEU A 219 31.01 26.65 17.45
C LEU A 219 30.82 28.15 17.75
N PHE A 220 29.88 28.81 17.06
CA PHE A 220 29.54 30.21 17.32
C PHE A 220 28.98 30.42 18.73
N PHE A 221 28.06 29.56 19.20
CA PHE A 221 27.52 29.66 20.56
C PHE A 221 28.59 29.40 21.64
N VAL A 222 29.51 28.47 21.41
CA VAL A 222 30.62 28.20 22.33
C VAL A 222 31.59 29.38 22.38
N LEU A 223 31.95 29.97 21.24
CA LEU A 223 32.82 31.15 21.21
C LEU A 223 32.17 32.36 21.88
N PHE A 224 30.86 32.57 21.65
CA PHE A 224 30.13 33.67 22.27
C PHE A 224 30.03 33.49 23.79
N THR A 225 29.77 32.28 24.29
CA THR A 225 29.73 32.03 25.74
C THR A 225 31.10 32.21 26.40
N LEU A 226 32.19 31.75 25.77
CA LEU A 226 33.55 31.97 26.25
C LEU A 226 33.92 33.47 26.31
N LEU A 227 33.54 34.24 25.29
CA LEU A 227 33.79 35.68 25.26
C LEU A 227 33.06 36.41 26.40
N ASN A 228 31.79 36.08 26.64
CA ASN A 228 31.02 36.68 27.73
C ASN A 228 31.58 36.33 29.11
N LEU A 229 32.03 35.08 29.30
CA LEU A 229 32.69 34.65 30.55
C LEU A 229 33.98 35.45 30.81
N LEU A 230 34.76 35.70 29.76
CA LEU A 230 36.01 36.44 29.83
C LEU A 230 35.76 37.92 30.16
N ILE A 231 34.73 38.53 29.58
CA ILE A 231 34.29 39.89 29.93
C ILE A 231 33.83 39.98 31.39
N ALA A 232 33.07 38.99 31.88
CA ALA A 232 32.62 38.95 33.28
C ALA A 232 33.81 38.84 34.26
N LEU A 233 34.84 38.06 33.93
CA LEU A 233 36.04 37.97 34.76
C LEU A 233 36.83 39.28 34.80
N ILE A 234 37.01 39.95 33.65
CA ILE A 234 37.73 41.23 33.59
C ILE A 234 36.98 42.30 34.39
N THR A 235 35.66 42.40 34.22
CA THR A 235 34.85 43.38 34.96
C THR A 235 34.86 43.08 36.46
N GLY A 236 34.79 41.82 36.88
CA GLY A 236 34.93 41.41 38.27
C GLY A 236 36.29 41.76 38.87
N ILE A 237 37.40 41.49 38.16
CA ILE A 237 38.75 41.85 38.62
C ILE A 237 38.88 43.37 38.74
N PHE A 238 38.40 44.14 37.77
CA PHE A 238 38.43 45.59 37.81
C PHE A 238 37.64 46.13 39.01
N TYR A 239 36.45 45.58 39.26
CA TYR A 239 35.63 45.92 40.42
C TYR A 239 36.35 45.63 41.74
N VAL A 240 37.00 44.47 41.88
CA VAL A 240 37.79 44.12 43.07
C VAL A 240 39.00 45.04 43.25
N ILE A 241 39.69 45.41 42.17
CA ILE A 241 40.82 46.37 42.22
C ILE A 241 40.32 47.75 42.66
N CYS A 242 39.22 48.23 42.10
CA CYS A 242 38.58 49.48 42.50
C CYS A 242 38.18 49.46 43.98
N MET A 243 37.50 48.40 44.44
CA MET A 243 37.10 48.24 45.83
C MET A 243 38.31 48.15 46.78
N ARG A 244 39.38 47.47 46.39
CA ARG A 244 40.64 47.44 47.16
C ARG A 244 41.33 48.80 47.22
N ARG A 245 41.27 49.60 46.15
CA ARG A 245 41.78 50.99 46.15
C ARG A 245 40.94 51.90 47.04
N ILE A 246 39.62 51.77 47.01
CA ILE A 246 38.69 52.53 47.87
C ILE A 246 38.92 52.18 49.35
N ASN A 247 39.02 50.89 49.69
CA ASN A 247 39.27 50.46 51.08
C ASN A 247 40.64 50.90 51.62
N ARG A 248 41.65 51.09 50.75
CA ARG A 248 42.96 51.65 51.14
C ARG A 248 42.95 53.18 51.31
N ALA A 249 41.94 53.86 50.78
CA ALA A 249 41.83 55.32 50.84
C ALA A 249 40.99 55.82 52.04
N LEU A 250 40.51 54.92 52.91
CA LEU A 250 39.83 55.32 54.15
C LEU A 250 40.87 55.66 55.24
N PRO A 251 41.02 56.92 55.66
CA PRO A 251 41.94 57.28 56.73
C PRO A 251 41.44 56.72 58.07
N THR A 252 42.37 56.15 58.85
CA THR A 252 42.12 55.74 60.24
C THR A 252 41.60 56.92 61.07
N PRO A 253 40.56 56.74 61.89
CA PRO A 253 40.07 57.81 62.75
C PRO A 253 41.16 58.16 63.77
N VAL A 254 41.64 59.41 63.73
CA VAL A 254 42.52 59.97 64.76
C VAL A 254 41.68 60.11 66.04
N LYS A 255 42.16 59.53 67.14
CA LYS A 255 41.63 59.67 68.50
C LYS A 255 41.87 61.08 69.03
#